data_AF-A0A522V2F9-F1
#
_entry.id   AF-A0A522V2F9-F1
#
_cell.length_a   1.000
_cell.length_b   1.000
_cell.length_c   1.000
_cell.angle_alpha   90.00
_cell.angle_beta   90.00
_cell.angle_gamma   90.00
#
_symmetry.space_group_name_H-M   'P 1'
#
loop_
_entity.id
_entity.type
_entity.pdbx_description
1 polymer ?
#
loop_
_entity_poly.entity_id
_entity_poly.type
_entity_poly.pdbx_seq_one_letter_code
_entity_poly.pdbx_strand_id
1 'polypeptide(L)'
;MTVFAWSPEDQKEVDANGYPLAAPMNDEVRADLAERQLAAWKKIRNDGTFSEYRTSPLCQREVELDERHDSEFIQFLDFATGKNVEVQLVFLPAIWLESCENNLAFNRQIMDYVNSVAARYDGRVRVIDMNNGFDHAFLDVRHYSDLEHFTPESAIALSREAARLIGTK
;
A
#
# COMPACT_ATOMS: atom_id res chain seq x y z
N MET A 1 -10.66 -11.94 -10.08
CA MET A 1 -11.16 -11.34 -8.83
C MET A 1 -11.72 -12.46 -7.97
N THR A 2 -10.93 -12.97 -7.03
CA THR A 2 -11.41 -13.96 -6.04
C THR A 2 -11.99 -13.16 -4.89
N VAL A 3 -13.32 -13.19 -4.76
CA VAL A 3 -14.03 -12.56 -3.64
C VAL A 3 -14.00 -13.55 -2.49
N PHE A 4 -13.24 -13.26 -1.44
CA PHE A 4 -13.33 -14.01 -0.19
C PHE A 4 -14.62 -13.58 0.51
N ALA A 5 -15.63 -14.44 0.48
CA ALA A 5 -16.86 -14.25 1.25
C ALA A 5 -16.57 -14.62 2.71
N TRP A 6 -16.55 -13.63 3.58
CA TRP A 6 -16.41 -13.84 5.03
C TRP A 6 -17.77 -14.21 5.61
N SER A 7 -17.81 -15.23 6.48
CA SER A 7 -19.05 -15.61 7.13
C SER A 7 -19.33 -14.66 8.31
N PRO A 8 -20.60 -14.39 8.66
CA PRO A 8 -20.95 -13.56 9.81
C PRO A 8 -20.46 -14.09 11.17
N GLU A 9 -19.98 -15.35 11.23
CA GLU A 9 -19.57 -16.04 12.46
C GLU A 9 -18.08 -15.86 12.78
N ASP A 10 -17.29 -15.30 11.85
CA ASP A 10 -15.92 -14.87 12.11
C ASP A 10 -16.01 -13.66 13.05
N GLN A 11 -15.70 -13.86 14.34
CA GLN A 11 -15.70 -12.81 15.35
C GLN A 11 -14.90 -11.60 14.85
N LYS A 12 -15.60 -10.55 14.43
CA LYS A 12 -14.98 -9.35 13.87
C LYS A 12 -14.41 -8.56 15.03
N GLU A 13 -13.15 -8.83 15.36
CA GLU A 13 -12.36 -7.87 16.14
C GLU A 13 -12.54 -6.49 15.49
N VAL A 14 -12.76 -5.46 16.31
CA VAL A 14 -12.91 -4.08 15.86
C VAL A 14 -11.77 -3.24 16.43
N ASP A 15 -11.41 -2.16 15.73
CA ASP A 15 -10.44 -1.18 16.24
C ASP A 15 -11.04 -0.30 17.35
N ALA A 16 -10.25 0.65 17.86
CA ALA A 16 -10.68 1.58 18.90
C ALA A 16 -11.86 2.48 18.49
N ASN A 17 -12.17 2.57 17.20
CA ASN A 17 -13.26 3.36 16.62
C ASN A 17 -14.46 2.50 16.19
N GLY A 18 -14.42 1.19 16.40
CA GLY A 18 -15.49 0.26 16.05
C GLY A 18 -15.47 -0.23 14.59
N TYR A 19 -14.40 0.00 13.84
CA TYR A 19 -14.26 -0.51 12.48
C TYR A 19 -13.77 -1.97 12.50
N PRO A 20 -14.35 -2.85 11.66
CA PRO A 20 -13.90 -4.24 11.56
C PRO A 20 -12.42 -4.32 11.17
N LEU A 21 -11.65 -5.05 11.96
CA LEU A 21 -10.29 -5.44 11.62
C LEU A 21 -10.34 -6.61 10.64
N ALA A 22 -9.40 -6.62 9.71
CA ALA A 22 -9.19 -7.79 8.86
C ALA A 22 -8.86 -8.99 9.76
N ALA A 23 -9.64 -10.06 9.60
CA ALA A 23 -9.49 -11.26 10.41
C ALA A 23 -8.22 -12.02 9.98
N PRO A 24 -7.55 -12.70 10.93
CA PRO A 24 -6.36 -13.47 10.62
C PRO A 24 -6.69 -14.61 9.65
N MET A 25 -5.74 -14.92 8.78
CA MET A 25 -5.85 -16.05 7.87
C MET A 25 -5.69 -17.36 8.65
N ASN A 26 -6.55 -18.34 8.37
CA ASN A 26 -6.40 -19.69 8.93
C ASN A 26 -5.18 -20.42 8.32
N ASP A 27 -4.68 -21.45 9.01
CA ASP A 27 -3.42 -22.11 8.63
C ASP A 27 -3.50 -22.85 7.28
N GLU A 28 -4.66 -23.40 6.92
CA GLU A 28 -4.86 -24.11 5.64
C GLU A 28 -4.77 -23.16 4.45
N VAL A 29 -5.45 -22.01 4.53
CA VAL A 29 -5.40 -20.96 3.50
C VAL A 29 -4.00 -20.36 3.43
N ARG A 30 -3.32 -20.18 4.58
CA ARG A 30 -1.94 -19.67 4.62
C ARG A 30 -0.98 -20.59 3.87
N ALA A 31 -1.09 -21.92 4.07
CA ALA A 31 -0.22 -22.89 3.44
C ALA A 31 -0.41 -22.97 1.90
N ASP A 32 -1.65 -23.08 1.41
CA ASP A 32 -1.95 -23.10 -0.04
C ASP A 32 -1.49 -21.80 -0.72
N LEU A 33 -1.68 -20.66 -0.06
CA LEU A 33 -1.31 -19.38 -0.64
C LEU A 33 0.21 -19.19 -0.74
N ALA A 34 0.97 -19.62 0.27
CA ALA A 34 2.43 -19.57 0.25
C ALA A 34 3.01 -20.39 -0.93
N GLU A 35 2.45 -21.58 -1.20
CA GLU A 35 2.87 -22.40 -2.35
C GLU A 35 2.58 -21.70 -3.69
N ARG A 36 1.38 -21.12 -3.85
CA ARG A 36 1.00 -20.40 -5.08
C ARG A 36 1.84 -19.15 -5.31
N GLN A 37 2.12 -18.39 -4.25
CA GLN A 37 2.97 -17.19 -4.32
C GLN A 37 4.39 -17.56 -4.71
N LEU A 38 4.95 -18.62 -4.12
CA LEU A 38 6.27 -19.11 -4.51
C LEU A 38 6.31 -19.54 -5.98
N ALA A 39 5.25 -20.17 -6.49
CA ALA A 39 5.15 -20.54 -7.90
C ALA A 39 5.05 -19.31 -8.83
N ALA A 40 4.26 -18.30 -8.46
CA ALA A 40 4.13 -17.04 -9.21
C ALA A 40 5.47 -16.29 -9.28
N TRP A 41 6.19 -16.18 -8.17
CA TRP A 41 7.51 -15.56 -8.12
C TRP A 41 8.56 -16.33 -8.91
N LYS A 42 8.56 -17.67 -8.83
CA LYS A 42 9.43 -18.50 -9.69
C LYS A 42 9.17 -18.25 -11.17
N LYS A 43 7.91 -18.06 -11.57
CA LYS A 43 7.54 -17.74 -12.95
C LYS A 43 8.12 -16.39 -13.37
N ILE A 44 7.82 -15.31 -12.64
CA ILE A 44 8.31 -13.93 -12.91
C ILE A 44 9.84 -13.87 -12.96
N ARG A 45 10.52 -14.66 -12.11
CA ARG A 45 11.98 -14.73 -12.11
C ARG A 45 12.53 -15.47 -13.33
N ASN A 46 11.88 -16.56 -13.74
CA ASN A 46 12.40 -17.46 -14.76
C ASN A 46 12.02 -17.03 -16.19
N ASP A 47 10.94 -16.27 -16.37
CA ASP A 47 10.51 -15.79 -17.69
C ASP A 47 11.22 -14.51 -18.15
N GLY A 48 12.08 -13.93 -17.31
CA GLY A 48 12.87 -12.77 -17.66
C GLY A 48 12.11 -11.44 -17.57
N THR A 49 10.81 -11.44 -17.21
CA THR A 49 9.96 -10.25 -17.08
C THR A 49 10.63 -9.17 -16.24
N PHE A 50 11.32 -9.56 -15.17
CA PHE A 50 12.06 -8.63 -14.33
C PHE A 50 13.21 -7.92 -15.06
N SER A 51 14.07 -8.69 -15.73
CA SER A 51 15.23 -8.16 -16.46
C SER A 51 14.77 -7.29 -17.64
N GLU A 52 13.70 -7.70 -18.32
CA GLU A 52 13.07 -6.92 -19.39
C GLU A 52 12.55 -5.58 -18.86
N TYR A 53 11.78 -5.58 -17.76
CA TYR A 53 11.27 -4.33 -17.19
C TYR A 53 12.40 -3.38 -16.79
N ARG A 54 13.43 -3.84 -16.07
CA ARG A 54 14.54 -2.98 -15.62
C ARG A 54 15.34 -2.31 -16.73
N THR A 55 15.50 -3.02 -17.84
CA THR A 55 16.23 -2.53 -19.00
C THR A 55 15.31 -1.81 -20.00
N SER A 56 14.00 -1.86 -19.78
CA SER A 56 13.03 -1.21 -20.64
C SER A 56 13.07 0.32 -20.49
N PRO A 57 12.72 1.06 -21.55
CA PRO A 57 12.50 2.51 -21.46
C PRO A 57 11.43 2.91 -20.43
N LEU A 58 10.53 2.00 -20.03
CA LEU A 58 9.50 2.27 -19.01
C LEU A 58 10.11 2.45 -17.62
N CYS A 59 11.13 1.65 -17.28
CA CYS A 59 11.89 1.80 -16.02
C CYS A 59 12.73 3.07 -15.99
N GLN A 60 13.12 3.58 -17.17
CA GLN A 60 13.91 4.79 -17.35
C GLN A 60 13.03 6.03 -17.58
N ARG A 61 11.70 5.88 -17.64
CA ARG A 61 10.80 7.01 -17.85
C ARG A 61 10.66 7.78 -16.54
N GLU A 62 10.71 9.09 -16.62
CA GLU A 62 10.33 9.94 -15.48
C GLU A 62 8.82 9.79 -15.24
N VAL A 63 8.47 9.47 -14.00
CA VAL A 63 7.08 9.51 -13.55
C VAL A 63 6.85 10.93 -13.04
N GLU A 64 5.89 11.63 -13.64
CA GLU A 64 5.54 13.00 -13.25
C GLU A 64 4.38 12.98 -12.25
N LEU A 65 4.43 13.87 -11.26
CA LEU A 65 3.33 14.10 -10.34
C LEU A 65 2.28 15.02 -10.96
N ASP A 66 1.00 14.67 -10.80
CA ASP A 66 -0.10 15.59 -11.11
C ASP A 66 -0.26 16.59 -9.94
N GLU A 67 0.43 17.71 -10.04
CA GLU A 67 0.41 18.79 -9.03
C GLU A 67 -0.73 19.79 -9.23
N ARG A 68 -1.64 19.53 -10.17
CA ARG A 68 -2.74 20.47 -10.45
C ARG A 68 -3.64 20.63 -9.23
N HIS A 69 -3.99 21.88 -8.94
CA HIS A 69 -4.87 22.25 -7.82
C HIS A 69 -6.28 21.67 -7.95
N ASP A 70 -6.71 21.29 -9.15
CA ASP A 70 -8.00 20.66 -9.44
C ASP A 70 -7.89 19.13 -9.62
N SER A 71 -6.79 18.51 -9.18
CA SER A 71 -6.67 17.05 -9.18
C SER A 71 -7.77 16.39 -8.32
N GLU A 72 -8.21 15.20 -8.72
CA GLU A 72 -9.25 14.44 -7.98
C GLU A 72 -8.86 14.20 -6.52
N PHE A 73 -7.56 14.02 -6.26
CA PHE A 73 -7.01 13.88 -4.92
C PHE A 73 -7.27 15.12 -4.05
N ILE A 74 -6.98 16.33 -4.55
CA ILE A 74 -7.22 17.58 -3.82
C ILE A 74 -8.73 17.82 -3.67
N GLN A 75 -9.52 17.58 -4.72
CA GLN A 75 -10.98 17.73 -4.66
C GLN A 75 -11.61 16.83 -3.59
N PHE A 76 -11.11 15.60 -3.44
CA PHE A 76 -11.54 14.69 -2.38
C PHE A 76 -11.22 15.25 -0.98
N LEU A 77 -10.00 15.75 -0.77
CA LEU A 77 -9.59 16.32 0.53
C LEU A 77 -10.40 17.58 0.87
N ASP A 78 -10.63 18.46 -0.11
CA ASP A 78 -11.47 19.65 0.05
C ASP A 78 -12.90 19.27 0.45
N PHE A 79 -13.47 18.27 -0.24
CA PHE A 79 -14.81 17.77 0.07
C PHE A 79 -14.88 17.18 1.48
N ALA A 80 -13.96 16.27 1.84
CA ALA A 80 -13.95 15.61 3.14
C ALA A 80 -13.76 16.61 4.29
N THR A 81 -12.76 17.48 4.20
CA THR A 81 -12.49 18.47 5.25
C THR A 81 -13.60 19.52 5.35
N GLY A 82 -14.24 19.90 4.23
CA GLY A 82 -15.42 20.75 4.20
C GLY A 82 -16.66 20.13 4.87
N LYS A 83 -16.68 18.80 5.04
CA LYS A 83 -17.69 18.06 5.82
C LYS A 83 -17.27 17.82 7.28
N ASN A 84 -16.19 18.46 7.75
CA ASN A 84 -15.58 18.22 9.06
C ASN A 84 -15.13 16.77 9.26
N VAL A 85 -14.70 16.09 8.19
CA VAL A 85 -14.07 14.77 8.28
C VAL A 85 -12.56 14.96 8.42
N GLU A 86 -11.98 14.33 9.44
CA GLU A 86 -10.53 14.17 9.56
C GLU A 86 -10.08 13.04 8.64
N VAL A 87 -9.04 13.29 7.84
CA VAL A 87 -8.52 12.34 6.86
C VAL A 87 -7.15 11.86 7.30
N GLN A 88 -6.96 10.55 7.27
CA GLN A 88 -5.66 9.92 7.50
C GLN A 88 -5.22 9.24 6.22
N LEU A 89 -4.16 9.75 5.61
CA LEU A 89 -3.55 9.22 4.41
C LEU A 89 -2.47 8.22 4.81
N VAL A 90 -2.70 6.94 4.52
CA VAL A 90 -1.75 5.87 4.83
C VAL A 90 -0.96 5.55 3.56
N PHE A 91 0.34 5.82 3.58
CA PHE A 91 1.23 5.48 2.48
C PHE A 91 1.84 4.10 2.72
N LEU A 92 1.48 3.15 1.86
CA LEU A 92 1.90 1.75 1.99
C LEU A 92 3.20 1.49 1.22
N PRO A 93 4.01 0.52 1.69
CA PRO A 93 5.18 0.07 0.95
C PRO A 93 4.86 -0.39 -0.48
N ALA A 94 5.60 0.06 -1.49
CA ALA A 94 5.40 -0.37 -2.88
C ALA A 94 6.68 -0.92 -3.51
N ILE A 95 6.71 -2.23 -3.79
CA ILE A 95 7.91 -2.93 -4.30
C ILE A 95 8.30 -2.50 -5.73
N TRP A 96 7.35 -2.14 -6.59
CA TRP A 96 7.65 -1.63 -7.93
C TRP A 96 8.36 -0.27 -7.91
N LEU A 97 8.21 0.50 -6.82
CA LEU A 97 8.92 1.77 -6.67
C LEU A 97 10.44 1.62 -6.50
N GLU A 98 10.92 0.38 -6.34
CA GLU A 98 12.29 0.10 -5.90
C GLU A 98 13.16 -0.58 -6.95
N SER A 99 12.57 -0.94 -8.09
CA SER A 99 13.27 -1.61 -9.19
C SER A 99 14.17 -0.66 -9.99
N CYS A 100 13.82 0.63 -10.03
CA CYS A 100 14.37 1.64 -10.92
C CYS A 100 14.75 2.91 -10.13
N GLU A 101 15.89 3.52 -10.44
CA GLU A 101 16.35 4.74 -9.75
C GLU A 101 15.33 5.89 -9.87
N ASN A 102 14.67 6.02 -11.02
CA ASN A 102 13.60 7.00 -11.22
C ASN A 102 12.40 6.77 -10.31
N ASN A 103 12.04 5.51 -10.05
CA ASN A 103 10.93 5.18 -9.18
C ASN A 103 11.27 5.47 -7.71
N LEU A 104 12.53 5.27 -7.30
CA LEU A 104 13.01 5.65 -5.97
C LEU A 104 13.00 7.17 -5.78
N ALA A 105 13.42 7.93 -6.79
CA ALA A 105 13.32 9.38 -6.79
C ALA A 105 11.86 9.83 -6.73
N PHE A 106 10.98 9.21 -7.52
CA PHE A 106 9.55 9.48 -7.52
C PHE A 106 8.89 9.17 -6.18
N ASN A 107 9.27 8.09 -5.49
CA ASN A 107 8.76 7.75 -4.15
C ASN A 107 9.02 8.87 -3.13
N ARG A 108 10.18 9.53 -3.22
CA ARG A 108 10.48 10.68 -2.36
C ARG A 108 9.64 11.90 -2.76
N GLN A 109 9.56 12.17 -4.06
CA GLN A 109 8.78 13.31 -4.58
C GLN A 109 7.30 13.19 -4.22
N ILE A 110 6.68 12.01 -4.37
CA ILE A 110 5.25 11.82 -4.02
C ILE A 110 5.01 12.03 -2.53
N MET A 111 5.91 11.58 -1.67
CA MET A 111 5.81 11.79 -0.23
C MET A 111 5.95 13.26 0.15
N ASP A 112 6.91 13.98 -0.43
CA ASP A 112 7.06 15.42 -0.22
C ASP A 112 5.82 16.19 -0.70
N TYR A 113 5.29 15.83 -1.87
CA TYR A 113 4.07 16.41 -2.41
C TYR A 113 2.86 16.18 -1.50
N VAL A 114 2.60 14.93 -1.10
CA VAL A 114 1.46 14.59 -0.23
C VAL A 114 1.54 15.30 1.12
N ASN A 115 2.74 15.39 1.73
CA ASN A 115 2.96 16.17 2.95
C ASN A 115 2.67 17.67 2.74
N SER A 116 3.11 18.24 1.61
CA SER A 116 2.84 19.64 1.27
C SER A 116 1.35 19.93 1.08
N VAL A 117 0.59 18.98 0.52
CA VAL A 117 -0.87 19.08 0.35
C VAL A 117 -1.56 18.96 1.71
N ALA A 118 -1.19 17.96 2.53
CA ALA A 118 -1.76 17.75 3.86
C ALA A 118 -1.60 18.97 4.77
N ALA A 119 -0.46 19.66 4.70
CA ALA A 119 -0.18 20.88 5.48
C ALA A 119 -1.17 22.03 5.22
N ARG A 120 -1.91 22.01 4.10
CA ARG A 120 -2.93 23.03 3.76
C ARG A 120 -4.19 22.93 4.62
N TYR A 121 -4.42 21.80 5.28
CA TYR A 121 -5.69 21.47 5.94
C TYR A 121 -5.66 21.64 7.47
N ASP A 122 -4.77 22.46 8.01
CA ASP A 122 -4.70 22.84 9.45
C ASP A 122 -4.80 21.62 10.40
N GLY A 123 -4.05 20.57 10.09
CA GLY A 123 -4.01 19.33 10.88
C GLY A 123 -5.20 18.38 10.69
N ARG A 124 -6.21 18.72 9.88
CA ARG A 124 -7.33 17.81 9.55
C ARG A 124 -6.96 16.68 8.60
N VAL A 125 -5.85 16.84 7.87
CA VAL A 125 -5.27 15.79 7.04
C VAL A 125 -3.93 15.38 7.66
N ARG A 126 -3.81 14.12 8.06
CA ARG A 126 -2.60 13.52 8.61
C ARG A 126 -2.03 12.50 7.64
N VAL A 127 -0.71 12.49 7.48
CA VAL A 127 0.00 11.47 6.70
C VAL A 127 0.62 10.46 7.65
N ILE A 128 0.43 9.18 7.36
CA ILE A 128 1.04 8.04 8.03
C ILE A 128 1.90 7.34 6.99
N ASP A 129 3.21 7.51 7.09
CA ASP A 129 4.17 6.86 6.22
C ASP A 129 4.53 5.48 6.80
N MET A 130 3.98 4.42 6.22
CA MET A 130 4.33 3.04 6.55
C MET A 130 5.44 2.49 5.64
N ASN A 131 5.87 3.25 4.64
CA ASN A 131 7.02 2.93 3.80
C ASN A 131 8.33 3.26 4.53
N ASN A 132 8.34 4.29 5.39
CA ASN A 132 9.52 4.64 6.18
C ASN A 132 9.95 3.49 7.11
N GLY A 133 11.18 3.01 6.94
CA GLY A 133 11.74 1.92 7.74
C GLY A 133 11.23 0.53 7.36
N PHE A 134 10.44 0.40 6.29
CA PHE A 134 10.11 -0.89 5.72
C PHE A 134 11.34 -1.47 5.03
N ASP A 135 11.69 -2.73 5.34
CA ASP A 135 12.82 -3.40 4.70
C ASP A 135 12.40 -3.87 3.31
N HIS A 136 12.77 -3.08 2.32
CA HIS A 136 12.43 -3.36 0.95
C HIS A 136 13.47 -4.27 0.30
N ALA A 137 13.26 -5.58 0.43
CA ALA A 137 13.92 -6.54 -0.43
C ALA A 137 13.04 -6.76 -1.67
N PHE A 138 13.55 -6.39 -2.85
CA PHE A 138 12.84 -6.47 -4.14
C PHE A 138 12.33 -7.89 -4.53
N LEU A 139 12.76 -8.92 -3.81
CA LEU A 139 12.30 -10.31 -3.97
C LEU A 139 11.74 -10.88 -2.66
N ASP A 140 11.22 -10.02 -1.78
CA ASP A 140 10.65 -10.47 -0.52
C ASP A 140 9.26 -11.08 -0.72
N VAL A 141 9.27 -12.35 -1.07
CA VAL A 141 8.08 -13.19 -1.23
C VAL A 141 7.28 -13.35 0.07
N ARG A 142 7.81 -12.92 1.23
CA ARG A 142 7.06 -12.89 2.49
C ARG A 142 6.03 -11.77 2.49
N HIS A 143 6.38 -10.63 1.88
CA HIS A 143 5.57 -9.42 1.92
C HIS A 143 4.71 -9.22 0.68
N TYR A 144 5.16 -9.66 -0.50
CA TYR A 144 4.49 -9.37 -1.76
C TYR A 144 4.04 -10.62 -2.50
N SER A 145 2.81 -10.60 -3.02
CA SER A 145 2.28 -11.67 -3.88
C SER A 145 2.75 -11.56 -5.32
N ASP A 146 3.04 -10.34 -5.77
CA ASP A 146 3.61 -10.00 -7.07
C ASP A 146 4.37 -8.65 -7.00
N LEU A 147 4.61 -7.98 -8.12
CA LEU A 147 5.35 -6.71 -8.17
C LEU A 147 4.55 -5.49 -7.66
N GLU A 148 3.26 -5.63 -7.40
CA GLU A 148 2.36 -4.50 -7.07
C GLU A 148 1.56 -4.74 -5.79
N HIS A 149 1.32 -5.99 -5.42
CA HIS A 149 0.39 -6.36 -4.36
C HIS A 149 1.11 -7.05 -3.20
N PHE A 150 0.67 -6.73 -1.99
CA PHE A 150 1.04 -7.47 -0.79
C PHE A 150 0.49 -8.89 -0.79
N THR A 151 1.16 -9.79 -0.10
CA THR A 151 0.51 -11.02 0.35
C THR A 151 -0.69 -10.65 1.22
N PRO A 152 -1.81 -11.39 1.16
CA PRO A 152 -2.95 -11.15 2.03
C PRO A 152 -2.59 -11.12 3.52
N GLU A 153 -1.62 -11.93 3.96
CA GLU A 153 -1.11 -11.88 5.34
C GLU A 153 -0.45 -10.53 5.66
N SER A 154 0.41 -10.02 4.77
CA SER A 154 0.99 -8.69 4.92
C SER A 154 -0.05 -7.58 4.81
N ALA A 155 -1.05 -7.71 3.93
CA ALA A 155 -2.15 -6.76 3.82
C ALA A 155 -2.99 -6.71 5.11
N ILE A 156 -3.28 -7.87 5.73
CA ILE A 156 -3.95 -7.96 7.04
C ILE A 156 -3.09 -7.27 8.11
N ALA A 157 -1.79 -7.58 8.18
CA ALA A 157 -0.88 -6.99 9.16
C ALA A 157 -0.78 -5.47 9.02
N LEU A 158 -0.60 -4.97 7.80
CA LEU A 158 -0.54 -3.54 7.50
C LEU A 158 -1.86 -2.83 7.79
N SER A 159 -3.01 -3.45 7.46
CA SER A 159 -4.32 -2.89 7.77
C SER A 159 -4.54 -2.75 9.28
N ARG A 160 -4.11 -3.74 10.07
CA ARG A 160 -4.22 -3.70 11.53
C ARG A 160 -3.27 -2.69 12.15
N GLU A 161 -2.05 -2.57 11.63
CA GLU A 161 -1.10 -1.55 12.07
C GLU A 161 -1.58 -0.14 11.70
N ALA A 162 -2.14 0.06 10.51
CA ALA A 162 -2.78 1.30 10.12
C ALA A 162 -3.92 1.66 11.09
N ALA A 163 -4.81 0.70 11.40
CA ALA A 163 -5.89 0.90 12.38
C ALA A 163 -5.36 1.28 13.78
N ARG A 164 -4.25 0.66 14.21
CA ARG A 164 -3.57 1.01 15.48
C ARG A 164 -3.05 2.45 15.46
N LEU A 165 -2.36 2.85 14.40
CA LEU A 165 -1.81 4.20 14.23
C LEU A 165 -2.91 5.27 14.13
N ILE A 166 -4.03 4.93 13.49
CA ILE A 166 -5.25 5.75 13.42
C ILE A 166 -5.86 5.94 14.82
N GLY A 167 -5.85 4.90 15.66
CA GLY A 167 -6.42 4.91 17.01
C GLY A 167 -5.56 5.60 18.08
N THR A 168 -4.27 5.84 17.84
CA THR A 168 -3.40 6.59 18.77
C THR A 168 -3.66 8.10 18.68
N LYS A 169 -4.33 8.65 19.71
CA LYS A 169 -4.50 10.10 19.96
C LYS A 169 -3.43 10.64 20.90
#